data_AF-A0A7K9R996-F1
#
_entry.id   AF-A0A7K9R996-F1
#
_cell.length_a   1.000
_cell.length_b   1.000
_cell.length_c   1.000
_cell.angle_alpha   90.00
_cell.angle_beta   90.00
_cell.angle_gamma   90.00
#
_symmetry.space_group_name_H-M   'P 1'
#
loop_
_entity.id
_entity.type
_entity.pdbx_description
1 polymer ?
#
loop_
_entity_poly.entity_id
_entity_poly.type
_entity_poly.pdbx_seq_one_letter_code
_entity_poly.pdbx_strand_id
1 'polypeptide(L)'
;KGIDKEFYLLFSIFDENDSWYLNKNIEAFTGDPSKVDENDADFMESNKMHAVNGYMYGNLPGLTMCKNDKVSWHLIGLGSHYDMHGVHFQGNTIDLRGTTRDGLALFPHLSGTALMQPDRVGTFKVVCRTFDHFVGGMKHLYEVSSCRNTSRAQRQRGAMRLYYIAAEEVEWDYASNKSSAPNVYNISSYEESFLVYLVYCEPTLQLPCQGHLGEELPGDSCSQKRVNAQLHSGLLVSSAGPLLHAEVGDSVLIVFKNKASRPYSVSAHGIEE
;
A
#
# COMPACT_ATOMS: atom_id res chain seq x y z
N LYS A 1 30.34 -8.88 -0.01
CA LYS A 1 31.05 -8.49 -1.27
C LYS A 1 30.02 -8.41 -2.38
N GLY A 2 30.01 -7.34 -3.19
CA GLY A 2 29.06 -7.18 -4.29
C GLY A 2 27.72 -6.54 -3.92
N ILE A 3 27.63 -5.96 -2.72
CA ILE A 3 26.54 -5.10 -2.25
C ILE A 3 27.15 -3.70 -2.07
N ASP A 4 26.47 -2.67 -2.56
CA ASP A 4 26.91 -1.28 -2.50
C ASP A 4 26.40 -0.60 -1.21
N LYS A 5 25.20 -0.96 -0.74
CA LYS A 5 24.56 -0.43 0.47
C LYS A 5 23.83 -1.51 1.26
N GLU A 6 23.89 -1.40 2.59
CA GLU A 6 23.18 -2.28 3.52
C GLU A 6 22.36 -1.42 4.48
N PHE A 7 21.10 -1.78 4.68
CA PHE A 7 20.19 -1.13 5.62
C PHE A 7 19.62 -2.16 6.58
N TYR A 8 19.45 -1.74 7.83
CA TYR A 8 18.88 -2.55 8.89
C TYR A 8 17.65 -1.83 9.45
N LEU A 9 16.49 -2.47 9.32
CA LEU A 9 15.22 -1.91 9.79
C LEU A 9 14.55 -2.88 10.77
N LEU A 10 14.30 -2.39 11.97
CA LEU A 10 13.50 -3.03 13.01
C LEU A 10 12.09 -2.44 12.96
N PHE A 11 11.11 -3.26 12.59
CA PHE A 11 9.69 -2.95 12.67
C PHE A 11 9.16 -3.47 14.01
N SER A 12 8.65 -2.57 14.84
CA SER A 12 8.09 -2.91 16.15
C SER A 12 7.09 -1.83 16.57
N ILE A 13 6.04 -2.23 17.25
CA ILE A 13 5.29 -1.35 18.13
C ILE A 13 6.08 -1.27 19.43
N PHE A 14 6.70 -0.13 19.69
CA PHE A 14 7.40 0.10 20.95
C PHE A 14 6.35 0.48 21.99
N ASP A 15 5.93 -0.50 22.79
CA ASP A 15 4.97 -0.31 23.86
C ASP A 15 5.67 0.23 25.11
N GLU A 16 5.59 1.54 25.33
CA GLU A 16 6.21 2.18 26.50
C GLU A 16 5.45 1.89 27.80
N ASN A 17 4.25 1.31 27.75
CA ASN A 17 3.54 0.89 28.96
C ASN A 17 4.28 -0.27 29.67
N ASP A 18 4.95 -1.14 28.90
CA ASP A 18 5.76 -2.25 29.43
C ASP A 18 7.20 -1.83 29.77
N SER A 19 7.53 -0.55 29.59
CA SER A 19 8.87 -0.01 29.81
C SER A 19 9.18 0.10 31.31
N TRP A 20 10.37 -0.34 31.71
CA TRP A 20 10.90 -0.13 33.07
C TRP A 20 10.97 1.35 33.47
N TYR A 21 10.89 2.26 32.48
CA TYR A 21 10.98 3.70 32.68
C TYR A 21 9.63 4.43 32.64
N LEU A 22 8.49 3.72 32.56
CA LEU A 22 7.16 4.33 32.47
C LEU A 22 6.95 5.40 33.55
N ASN A 23 7.16 5.07 34.82
CA ASN A 23 6.95 6.02 35.93
C ASN A 23 7.83 7.27 35.80
N LYS A 24 9.08 7.12 35.33
CA LYS A 24 9.97 8.26 35.11
C LYS A 24 9.49 9.14 33.94
N ASN A 25 8.95 8.53 32.89
CA ASN A 25 8.38 9.26 31.76
C ASN A 25 7.12 10.01 32.17
N ILE A 26 6.26 9.39 32.98
CA ILE A 26 5.06 10.04 33.54
C ILE A 26 5.47 11.28 34.34
N GLU A 27 6.40 11.14 35.30
CA GLU A 27 6.90 12.24 36.12
C GLU A 27 7.53 13.37 35.29
N ALA A 28 8.25 13.03 34.22
CA ALA A 28 8.97 14.00 33.41
C ALA A 28 8.10 14.76 32.39
N PHE A 29 7.09 14.11 31.81
CA PHE A 29 6.45 14.60 30.57
C PHE A 29 4.95 14.92 30.69
N THR A 30 4.24 14.45 31.71
CA THR A 30 2.76 14.60 31.80
C THR A 30 2.31 15.91 32.45
N GLY A 31 3.25 16.69 33.00
CA GLY A 31 2.99 17.97 33.70
C GLY A 31 2.33 17.80 35.06
N ASP A 32 1.26 17.00 35.15
CA ASP A 32 0.60 16.60 36.40
C ASP A 32 0.43 15.07 36.49
N PRO A 33 1.43 14.36 37.05
CA PRO A 33 1.41 12.90 37.17
C PRO A 33 0.21 12.33 37.93
N SER A 34 -0.40 13.12 38.82
CA SER A 34 -1.51 12.65 39.67
C SER A 34 -2.82 12.42 38.90
N LYS A 35 -2.92 12.95 37.68
CA LYS A 35 -4.10 12.81 36.81
C LYS A 35 -4.00 11.65 35.83
N VAL A 36 -2.86 10.98 35.79
CA VAL A 36 -2.62 9.87 34.86
C VAL A 36 -3.27 8.62 35.42
N ASP A 37 -4.18 8.03 34.64
CA ASP A 37 -4.66 6.67 34.88
C ASP A 37 -3.94 5.73 33.91
N GLU A 38 -3.07 4.89 34.44
CA GLU A 38 -2.30 3.92 33.64
C GLU A 38 -3.18 2.84 32.99
N ASN A 39 -4.41 2.65 33.46
CA ASN A 39 -5.36 1.69 32.89
C ASN A 39 -6.29 2.31 31.85
N ASP A 40 -6.20 3.62 31.63
CA ASP A 40 -6.98 4.29 30.61
C ASP A 40 -6.53 3.84 29.22
N ALA A 41 -7.48 3.46 28.37
CA ALA A 41 -7.19 2.89 27.07
C ALA A 41 -6.52 3.90 26.13
N ASP A 42 -6.92 5.17 26.21
CA ASP A 42 -6.34 6.23 25.37
C ASP A 42 -4.92 6.58 25.85
N PHE A 43 -4.66 6.55 27.16
CA PHE A 43 -3.31 6.66 27.71
C PHE A 43 -2.42 5.51 27.23
N MET A 44 -2.88 4.26 27.37
CA MET A 44 -2.11 3.10 26.91
C MET A 44 -1.80 3.18 25.42
N GLU A 45 -2.78 3.56 24.60
CA GLU A 45 -2.59 3.71 23.15
C GLU A 45 -1.61 4.85 22.81
N SER A 46 -1.65 5.96 23.56
CA SER A 46 -0.72 7.08 23.36
C SER A 46 0.77 6.70 23.56
N ASN A 47 1.02 5.64 24.33
CA ASN A 47 2.35 5.11 24.62
C ASN A 47 2.79 4.01 23.65
N LYS A 48 1.95 3.62 22.67
CA LYS A 48 2.31 2.65 21.63
C LYS A 48 2.90 3.34 20.43
N MET A 49 4.21 3.21 20.28
CA MET A 49 4.97 3.91 19.25
C MET A 49 5.20 2.97 18.06
N HIS A 50 4.33 3.03 17.04
CA HIS A 50 4.44 2.26 15.80
C HIS A 50 5.62 2.75 14.94
N ALA A 51 6.81 2.22 15.20
CA ALA A 51 8.06 2.79 14.72
C ALA A 51 8.91 1.84 13.87
N VAL A 52 9.81 2.42 13.08
CA VAL A 52 10.93 1.70 12.45
C VAL A 52 12.24 2.23 13.02
N ASN A 53 13.05 1.37 13.62
CA ASN A 53 14.26 1.77 14.37
C ASN A 53 14.01 2.82 15.47
N GLY A 54 12.80 2.89 16.02
CA GLY A 54 12.39 3.91 17.00
C GLY A 54 11.99 5.27 16.39
N TYR A 55 11.93 5.36 15.06
CA TYR A 55 11.49 6.56 14.33
C TYR A 55 10.05 6.39 13.84
N MET A 56 9.31 7.50 13.73
CA MET A 56 7.89 7.51 13.33
C MET A 56 7.59 8.66 12.35
N TYR A 57 6.47 8.57 11.63
CA TYR A 57 5.94 9.65 10.79
C TYR A 57 6.96 10.27 9.81
N GLY A 58 7.82 9.45 9.21
CA GLY A 58 8.73 9.91 8.16
C GLY A 58 10.06 10.48 8.65
N ASN A 59 10.35 10.45 9.95
CA ASN A 59 11.54 11.11 10.51
C ASN A 59 12.83 10.25 10.55
N LEU A 60 12.79 8.99 10.10
CA LEU A 60 13.95 8.10 10.02
C LEU A 60 15.00 8.63 9.01
N PRO A 61 16.20 9.04 9.45
CA PRO A 61 17.23 9.56 8.55
C PRO A 61 18.09 8.45 7.93
N GLY A 62 18.86 8.80 6.91
CA GLY A 62 19.99 7.99 6.43
C GLY A 62 19.65 6.88 5.43
N LEU A 63 18.38 6.76 5.00
CA LEU A 63 17.96 5.84 3.94
C LEU A 63 18.24 6.42 2.55
N THR A 64 19.51 6.63 2.23
CA THR A 64 19.95 7.23 0.96
C THR A 64 20.83 6.26 0.17
N MET A 65 20.50 6.07 -1.10
CA MET A 65 21.23 5.21 -2.03
C MET A 65 21.33 5.84 -3.42
N CYS A 66 22.13 5.25 -4.29
CA CYS A 66 22.26 5.69 -5.67
C CYS A 66 21.42 4.79 -6.58
N LYS A 67 20.93 5.35 -7.68
CA LYS A 67 20.35 4.57 -8.77
C LYS A 67 21.35 3.48 -9.22
N ASN A 68 20.84 2.27 -9.43
CA ASN A 68 21.57 1.05 -9.79
C ASN A 68 22.47 0.43 -8.69
N ASP A 69 22.50 0.99 -7.47
CA ASP A 69 23.19 0.33 -6.35
C ASP A 69 22.57 -1.04 -6.07
N LYS A 70 23.40 -2.03 -5.73
CA LYS A 70 22.92 -3.27 -5.14
C LYS A 70 22.70 -3.06 -3.66
N VAL A 71 21.45 -3.07 -3.24
CA VAL A 71 21.06 -2.76 -1.87
C VAL A 71 20.55 -4.01 -1.18
N SER A 72 21.06 -4.27 0.02
CA SER A 72 20.57 -5.34 0.90
C SER A 72 19.79 -4.73 2.07
N TRP A 73 18.52 -5.10 2.18
CA TRP A 73 17.63 -4.69 3.25
C TRP A 73 17.50 -5.84 4.25
N HIS A 74 18.03 -5.66 5.45
CA HIS A 74 17.89 -6.57 6.57
C HIS A 74 16.75 -6.09 7.46
N LEU A 75 15.69 -6.86 7.52
CA LEU A 75 14.42 -6.45 8.12
C LEU A 75 14.08 -7.40 9.25
N ILE A 76 13.68 -6.86 10.39
CA ILE A 76 13.38 -7.63 11.59
C ILE A 76 12.02 -7.16 12.12
N GLY A 77 11.13 -8.10 12.39
CA GLY A 77 9.93 -7.88 13.19
C GLY A 77 10.20 -8.27 14.64
N LEU A 78 9.81 -7.43 15.58
CA LEU A 78 9.90 -7.70 17.02
C LEU A 78 8.63 -7.20 17.69
N GLY A 79 8.31 -7.75 18.87
CA GLY A 79 7.21 -7.29 19.70
C GLY A 79 6.23 -8.42 20.03
N SER A 80 4.94 -8.09 20.06
CA SER A 80 3.85 -8.93 20.54
C SER A 80 3.02 -9.53 19.39
N HIS A 81 1.87 -10.15 19.69
CA HIS A 81 0.95 -10.63 18.66
C HIS A 81 0.35 -9.50 17.80
N TYR A 82 0.46 -8.23 18.22
CA TYR A 82 0.08 -7.08 17.40
C TYR A 82 1.11 -6.78 16.29
N ASP A 83 2.34 -7.29 16.39
CA ASP A 83 3.44 -7.01 15.46
C ASP A 83 3.38 -7.86 14.18
N MET A 84 2.24 -7.79 13.49
CA MET A 84 2.05 -8.32 12.15
C MET A 84 2.33 -7.23 11.12
N HIS A 85 3.56 -7.18 10.61
CA HIS A 85 4.02 -6.10 9.75
C HIS A 85 4.00 -6.50 8.27
N GLY A 86 3.22 -5.79 7.45
CA GLY A 86 3.29 -5.88 5.99
C GLY A 86 4.23 -4.83 5.42
N VAL A 87 5.55 -5.08 5.44
CA VAL A 87 6.54 -4.12 4.94
C VAL A 87 6.42 -4.00 3.42
N HIS A 88 6.29 -2.78 2.92
CA HIS A 88 6.14 -2.49 1.50
C HIS A 88 7.09 -1.36 1.08
N PHE A 89 7.77 -1.56 -0.04
CA PHE A 89 8.62 -0.57 -0.70
C PHE A 89 7.85 0.04 -1.87
N GLN A 90 7.45 1.30 -1.72
CA GLN A 90 6.75 2.01 -2.78
C GLN A 90 7.72 2.33 -3.93
N GLY A 91 7.28 2.10 -5.17
CA GLY A 91 7.99 2.50 -6.40
C GLY A 91 9.19 1.65 -6.80
N ASN A 92 9.63 0.71 -5.96
CA ASN A 92 10.71 -0.23 -6.29
C ASN A 92 10.31 -1.65 -5.87
N THR A 93 10.84 -2.64 -6.57
CA THR A 93 10.65 -4.05 -6.22
C THR A 93 11.87 -4.61 -5.49
N ILE A 94 11.65 -5.72 -4.79
CA ILE A 94 12.64 -6.49 -4.07
C ILE A 94 12.70 -7.92 -4.62
N ASP A 95 13.91 -8.49 -4.68
CA ASP A 95 14.11 -9.92 -4.78
C ASP A 95 14.14 -10.53 -3.38
N LEU A 96 13.19 -11.43 -3.13
CA LEU A 96 13.11 -12.22 -1.92
C LEU A 96 13.30 -13.70 -2.30
N ARG A 97 14.53 -14.20 -2.13
CA ARG A 97 14.91 -15.59 -2.39
C ARG A 97 14.60 -16.05 -3.83
N GLY A 98 14.90 -15.19 -4.82
CA GLY A 98 14.65 -15.48 -6.24
C GLY A 98 13.22 -15.21 -6.70
N THR A 99 12.39 -14.58 -5.87
CA THR A 99 11.05 -14.14 -6.25
C THR A 99 10.95 -12.62 -6.17
N THR A 100 10.51 -12.00 -7.27
CA THR A 100 10.20 -10.56 -7.29
C THR A 100 8.95 -10.30 -6.46
N ARG A 101 9.07 -9.41 -5.50
CA ARG A 101 8.00 -8.90 -4.64
C ARG A 101 8.17 -7.40 -4.50
N ASP A 102 7.23 -6.74 -3.87
CA ASP A 102 7.28 -5.33 -3.50
C ASP A 102 7.19 -5.15 -1.97
N GLY A 103 7.18 -6.26 -1.24
CA GLY A 103 7.03 -6.31 0.19
C GLY A 103 7.16 -7.72 0.76
N LEU A 104 7.10 -7.79 2.08
CA LEU A 104 7.22 -9.01 2.86
C LEU A 104 6.48 -8.86 4.18
N ALA A 105 6.01 -9.99 4.71
CA ALA A 105 5.44 -10.05 6.05
C ALA A 105 6.55 -10.30 7.09
N LEU A 106 6.53 -9.54 8.18
CA LEU A 106 7.34 -9.77 9.38
C LEU A 106 6.41 -10.00 10.57
N PHE A 107 6.85 -10.89 11.45
CA PHE A 107 6.17 -11.27 12.69
C PHE A 107 7.20 -11.17 13.83
N PRO A 108 6.78 -11.26 15.11
CA PRO A 108 7.72 -11.25 16.22
C PRO A 108 8.86 -12.24 16.05
N HIS A 109 10.09 -11.76 16.25
CA HIS A 109 11.35 -12.51 16.11
C HIS A 109 11.64 -13.04 14.70
N LEU A 110 10.89 -12.61 13.69
CA LEU A 110 11.18 -12.97 12.30
C LEU A 110 12.13 -11.96 11.67
N SER A 111 13.18 -12.46 11.04
CA SER A 111 14.08 -11.64 10.22
C SER A 111 14.07 -12.07 8.76
N GLY A 112 14.09 -11.12 7.84
CA GLY A 112 14.21 -11.33 6.40
C GLY A 112 15.36 -10.51 5.82
N THR A 113 15.93 -10.97 4.71
CA THR A 113 16.85 -10.15 3.91
C THR A 113 16.31 -10.11 2.49
N ALA A 114 16.13 -8.90 1.99
CA ALA A 114 15.61 -8.60 0.66
C ALA A 114 16.65 -7.83 -0.14
N LEU A 115 16.82 -8.19 -1.41
CA LEU A 115 17.74 -7.50 -2.31
C LEU A 115 16.95 -6.52 -3.16
N MET A 116 17.47 -5.33 -3.37
CA MET A 116 16.86 -4.30 -4.21
C MET A 116 17.92 -3.70 -5.13
N GLN A 117 17.52 -3.36 -6.35
CA GLN A 117 18.32 -2.53 -7.23
C GLN A 117 17.44 -1.41 -7.78
N PRO A 118 17.50 -0.19 -7.22
CA PRO A 118 16.58 0.87 -7.58
C PRO A 118 16.91 1.41 -8.96
N ASP A 119 15.89 1.58 -9.79
CA ASP A 119 16.01 1.96 -11.20
C ASP A 119 15.61 3.41 -11.48
N ARG A 120 14.94 4.08 -10.53
CA ARG A 120 14.53 5.48 -10.62
C ARG A 120 15.07 6.35 -9.51
N VAL A 121 15.36 7.59 -9.89
CA VAL A 121 15.78 8.66 -8.98
C VAL A 121 14.51 9.31 -8.43
N GLY A 122 14.50 9.55 -7.12
CA GLY A 122 13.35 10.14 -6.45
C GLY A 122 13.32 9.81 -4.96
N THR A 123 12.28 10.32 -4.30
CA THR A 123 11.97 9.99 -2.91
C THR A 123 10.79 9.05 -2.88
N PHE A 124 10.98 7.92 -2.22
CA PHE A 124 10.02 6.84 -2.13
C PHE A 124 9.71 6.52 -0.68
N LYS A 125 8.72 5.66 -0.44
CA LYS A 125 8.31 5.29 0.91
C LYS A 125 8.59 3.83 1.21
N VAL A 126 9.08 3.56 2.41
CA VAL A 126 9.03 2.24 3.04
C VAL A 126 8.01 2.30 4.16
N VAL A 127 6.96 1.48 4.08
CA VAL A 127 5.80 1.58 4.97
C VAL A 127 5.36 0.21 5.47
N CYS A 128 4.71 0.18 6.62
CA CYS A 128 3.87 -0.94 6.99
C CYS A 128 2.48 -0.77 6.36
N ARG A 129 1.95 -1.81 5.72
CA ARG A 129 0.61 -1.81 5.10
C ARG A 129 -0.49 -2.29 6.03
N THR A 130 -0.13 -2.80 7.20
CA THR A 130 -1.08 -3.01 8.30
C THR A 130 -1.65 -1.65 8.69
N PHE A 131 -2.96 -1.47 8.51
CA PHE A 131 -3.60 -0.15 8.50
C PHE A 131 -3.36 0.63 9.79
N ASP A 132 -3.54 -0.03 10.92
CA ASP A 132 -3.28 0.56 12.25
C ASP A 132 -1.85 1.08 12.36
N HIS A 133 -0.85 0.27 11.98
CA HIS A 133 0.56 0.65 12.05
C HIS A 133 0.88 1.81 11.10
N PHE A 134 0.27 1.84 9.92
CA PHE A 134 0.45 2.92 8.96
C PHE A 134 -0.07 4.27 9.50
N VAL A 135 -1.27 4.24 10.10
CA VAL A 135 -1.89 5.41 10.73
C VAL A 135 -1.06 5.87 11.92
N GLY A 136 -0.66 4.92 12.78
CA GLY A 136 0.19 5.14 13.96
C GLY A 136 1.60 5.64 13.65
N GLY A 137 2.01 5.66 12.38
CA GLY A 137 3.23 6.38 11.96
C GLY A 137 4.35 5.50 11.42
N MET A 138 4.12 4.20 11.22
CA MET A 138 5.11 3.26 10.69
C MET A 138 5.28 3.42 9.16
N LYS A 139 5.83 4.58 8.77
CA LYS A 139 6.04 5.01 7.40
C LYS A 139 7.26 5.92 7.34
N HIS A 140 8.20 5.60 6.45
CA HIS A 140 9.44 6.35 6.27
C HIS A 140 9.76 6.60 4.80
N LEU A 141 10.68 7.52 4.58
CA LEU A 141 11.16 7.90 3.26
C LEU A 141 12.53 7.29 3.02
N TYR A 142 12.78 6.86 1.79
CA TYR A 142 14.12 6.57 1.30
C TYR A 142 14.37 7.34 0.00
N GLU A 143 15.61 7.76 -0.20
CA GLU A 143 16.01 8.61 -1.30
C GLU A 143 16.95 7.84 -2.24
N VAL A 144 16.62 7.87 -3.52
CA VAL A 144 17.45 7.35 -4.60
C VAL A 144 17.97 8.53 -5.39
N SER A 145 19.28 8.75 -5.35
CA SER A 145 19.97 9.87 -6.00
C SER A 145 20.71 9.45 -7.27
N SER A 146 20.99 10.42 -8.14
CA SER A 146 21.76 10.20 -9.37
C SER A 146 23.26 10.36 -9.11
N CYS A 147 23.92 9.29 -8.63
CA CYS A 147 25.36 9.36 -8.31
C CYS A 147 26.30 9.04 -9.48
N ARG A 148 25.82 8.28 -10.47
CA ARG A 148 26.62 7.88 -11.65
C ARG A 148 25.90 8.32 -12.92
N ASN A 149 26.62 8.99 -13.82
CA ASN A 149 26.14 9.32 -15.16
C ASN A 149 26.09 8.06 -16.04
N THR A 150 25.13 7.18 -15.78
CA THR A 150 24.78 6.09 -16.68
C THR A 150 23.57 6.52 -17.50
N SER A 151 23.80 7.32 -18.53
CA SER A 151 22.80 7.67 -19.54
C SER A 151 22.59 6.50 -20.48
N ARG A 152 21.91 5.46 -20.00
CA ARG A 152 21.29 4.48 -20.90
C ARG A 152 19.80 4.54 -20.64
N ALA A 153 19.11 5.39 -21.41
CA ALA A 153 17.66 5.34 -21.49
C ALA A 153 17.30 3.94 -21.99
N GLN A 154 16.77 3.11 -21.08
CA GLN A 154 16.33 1.78 -21.42
C GLN A 154 15.06 1.96 -22.24
N ARG A 155 15.17 1.70 -23.55
CA ARG A 155 14.05 1.86 -24.48
C ARG A 155 13.06 0.74 -24.18
N GLN A 156 12.00 1.05 -23.44
CA GLN A 156 10.89 0.12 -23.23
C GLN A 156 10.31 -0.22 -24.62
N ARG A 157 10.29 -1.51 -24.95
CA ARG A 157 9.90 -2.02 -26.27
C ARG A 157 8.53 -2.69 -26.28
N GLY A 158 7.81 -2.67 -25.16
CA GLY A 158 6.50 -3.29 -25.08
C GLY A 158 5.38 -2.45 -25.69
N ALA A 159 4.20 -3.06 -25.74
CA ALA A 159 2.99 -2.44 -26.23
C ALA A 159 2.40 -1.47 -25.20
N MET A 160 1.67 -0.47 -25.69
CA MET A 160 0.84 0.37 -24.83
C MET A 160 -0.52 -0.29 -24.63
N ARG A 161 -0.91 -0.54 -23.37
CA ARG A 161 -2.21 -1.11 -22.98
C ARG A 161 -3.06 -0.02 -22.34
N LEU A 162 -4.20 0.28 -22.95
CA LEU A 162 -5.11 1.31 -22.49
C LEU A 162 -6.30 0.69 -21.76
N TYR A 163 -6.55 1.13 -20.53
CA TYR A 163 -7.69 0.74 -19.72
C TYR A 163 -8.49 1.95 -19.28
N TYR A 164 -9.82 1.83 -19.34
CA TYR A 164 -10.74 2.83 -18.81
C TYR A 164 -11.41 2.27 -17.57
N ILE A 165 -11.18 2.92 -16.43
CA ILE A 165 -11.64 2.45 -15.13
C ILE A 165 -12.42 3.58 -14.45
N ALA A 166 -13.54 3.26 -13.81
CA ALA A 166 -14.27 4.20 -12.98
C ALA A 166 -14.46 3.68 -11.56
N ALA A 167 -14.40 4.56 -10.56
CA ALA A 167 -14.79 4.27 -9.18
C ALA A 167 -16.25 4.71 -8.97
N GLU A 168 -17.11 3.79 -8.51
CA GLU A 168 -18.54 4.01 -8.31
C GLU A 168 -19.00 3.43 -6.97
N GLU A 169 -19.86 4.12 -6.24
CA GLU A 169 -20.44 3.62 -4.98
C GLU A 169 -21.61 2.69 -5.28
N VAL A 170 -21.55 1.47 -4.76
CA VAL A 170 -22.59 0.44 -4.98
C VAL A 170 -22.98 -0.15 -3.62
N GLU A 171 -24.27 -0.39 -3.44
CA GLU A 171 -24.79 -1.15 -2.30
C GLU A 171 -24.35 -2.62 -2.42
N TRP A 172 -23.68 -3.13 -1.38
CA TRP A 172 -23.06 -4.45 -1.43
C TRP A 172 -23.63 -5.41 -0.38
N ASP A 173 -24.17 -6.55 -0.84
CA ASP A 173 -24.62 -7.64 0.02
C ASP A 173 -23.56 -8.74 0.09
N TYR A 174 -22.85 -8.80 1.23
CA TYR A 174 -21.84 -9.83 1.51
C TYR A 174 -22.43 -11.24 1.65
N ALA A 175 -23.71 -11.36 2.01
CA ALA A 175 -24.35 -12.62 2.37
C ALA A 175 -25.70 -12.77 1.66
N SER A 176 -25.66 -12.72 0.33
CA SER A 176 -26.85 -12.83 -0.52
C SER A 176 -27.62 -14.15 -0.34
N ASN A 177 -26.94 -15.24 0.05
CA ASN A 177 -27.59 -16.50 0.38
C ASN A 177 -27.51 -16.81 1.90
N LYS A 178 -28.49 -16.30 2.64
CA LYS A 178 -28.59 -16.47 4.10
C LYS A 178 -28.97 -17.90 4.52
N SER A 179 -29.48 -18.74 3.62
CA SER A 179 -29.92 -20.10 3.96
C SER A 179 -28.79 -21.13 4.05
N SER A 180 -27.58 -20.80 3.56
CA SER A 180 -26.38 -21.65 3.72
C SER A 180 -25.55 -21.29 4.95
N ALA A 181 -25.90 -20.22 5.67
CA ALA A 181 -25.23 -19.87 6.92
C ALA A 181 -25.63 -20.90 7.99
N PRO A 182 -24.68 -21.44 8.78
CA PRO A 182 -25.02 -22.30 9.90
C PRO A 182 -25.99 -21.56 10.83
N ASN A 183 -27.02 -22.26 11.35
CA ASN A 183 -28.10 -21.75 12.22
C ASN A 183 -27.63 -21.05 13.52
N VAL A 184 -26.33 -20.84 13.70
CA VAL A 184 -25.67 -20.22 14.85
C VAL A 184 -25.79 -18.69 14.82
N TYR A 185 -26.01 -18.07 13.66
CA TYR A 185 -26.08 -16.61 13.52
C TYR A 185 -27.44 -16.16 13.01
N ASN A 186 -28.17 -15.38 13.82
CA ASN A 186 -29.35 -14.64 13.36
C ASN A 186 -28.87 -13.41 12.59
N ILE A 187 -28.69 -13.53 11.27
CA ILE A 187 -28.23 -12.45 10.39
C ILE A 187 -29.41 -11.51 10.12
N SER A 188 -29.85 -10.78 11.14
CA SER A 188 -30.95 -9.81 11.10
C SER A 188 -30.49 -8.36 10.98
N SER A 189 -29.19 -8.08 11.06
CA SER A 189 -28.65 -6.73 10.93
C SER A 189 -28.45 -6.36 9.45
N TYR A 190 -29.38 -5.57 8.92
CA TYR A 190 -29.16 -4.79 7.71
C TYR A 190 -28.31 -3.57 8.10
N GLU A 191 -27.00 -3.67 7.93
CA GLU A 191 -26.19 -2.48 7.73
C GLU A 191 -25.94 -2.36 6.24
N GLU A 192 -26.60 -1.40 5.59
CA GLU A 192 -26.32 -1.02 4.20
C GLU A 192 -24.86 -0.58 4.11
N SER A 193 -24.02 -1.48 3.60
CA SER A 193 -22.60 -1.22 3.40
C SER A 193 -22.39 -0.80 1.95
N PHE A 194 -22.12 0.48 1.75
CA PHE A 194 -21.69 0.99 0.45
C PHE A 194 -20.21 0.70 0.25
N LEU A 195 -19.88 0.04 -0.85
CA LEU A 195 -18.50 -0.18 -1.26
C LEU A 195 -18.23 0.61 -2.54
N VAL A 196 -17.01 1.14 -2.64
CA VAL A 196 -16.52 1.71 -3.89
C VAL A 196 -16.01 0.58 -4.75
N TYR A 197 -16.64 0.43 -5.92
CA TYR A 197 -16.35 -0.61 -6.87
C TYR A 197 -15.70 -0.02 -8.12
N LEU A 198 -14.71 -0.74 -8.67
CA LEU A 198 -14.04 -0.36 -9.91
C LEU A 198 -14.71 -1.03 -11.11
N VAL A 199 -15.11 -0.26 -12.11
CA VAL A 199 -15.84 -0.75 -13.29
C VAL A 199 -15.08 -0.43 -14.58
N TYR A 200 -15.10 -1.36 -15.55
CA TYR A 200 -14.65 -1.10 -16.92
C TYR A 200 -15.59 -0.14 -17.64
N CYS A 201 -15.03 0.90 -18.25
CA CYS A 201 -15.76 1.80 -19.16
C CYS A 201 -15.46 1.44 -20.63
N GLU A 202 -16.48 1.36 -21.50
CA GLU A 202 -16.25 1.45 -22.95
C GLU A 202 -16.41 2.93 -23.37
N PRO A 203 -15.47 3.47 -24.18
CA PRO A 203 -15.63 4.82 -24.72
C PRO A 203 -16.82 4.83 -25.72
N THR A 204 -17.74 5.79 -25.57
CA THR A 204 -18.75 6.06 -26.60
C THR A 204 -18.04 6.59 -27.85
N LEU A 205 -18.11 5.82 -28.94
CA LEU A 205 -17.41 6.07 -30.19
C LEU A 205 -18.01 7.27 -30.92
N GLN A 206 -17.50 8.47 -30.65
CA GLN A 206 -17.58 9.64 -31.50
C GLN A 206 -16.45 10.59 -31.11
N LEU A 207 -15.24 10.35 -31.63
CA LEU A 207 -14.22 11.34 -31.97
C LEU A 207 -13.01 10.60 -32.61
N PRO A 208 -12.42 11.12 -33.70
CA PRO A 208 -11.33 10.45 -34.40
C PRO A 208 -10.05 10.52 -33.55
N CYS A 209 -9.42 9.36 -33.34
CA CYS A 209 -8.13 9.23 -32.66
C CYS A 209 -7.00 9.81 -33.52
N GLN A 210 -6.94 11.14 -33.67
CA GLN A 210 -5.76 11.85 -34.14
C GLN A 210 -5.83 13.32 -33.69
N GLY A 211 -5.40 13.58 -32.46
CA GLY A 211 -5.40 14.94 -31.93
C GLY A 211 -4.63 15.04 -30.62
N HIS A 212 -3.41 15.55 -30.71
CA HIS A 212 -2.63 16.27 -29.72
C HIS A 212 -2.98 16.13 -28.22
N LEU A 213 -1.94 15.73 -27.49
CA LEU A 213 -1.74 15.85 -26.05
C LEU A 213 -2.21 17.25 -25.55
N GLY A 214 -3.43 17.39 -25.02
CA GLY A 214 -3.87 18.64 -24.40
C GLY A 214 -5.35 19.02 -24.42
N GLU A 215 -6.27 18.23 -24.98
CA GLU A 215 -7.71 18.55 -24.88
C GLU A 215 -8.42 17.68 -23.83
N GLU A 216 -9.14 18.36 -22.91
CA GLU A 216 -10.01 17.71 -21.92
C GLU A 216 -11.04 16.82 -22.64
N LEU A 217 -11.00 15.52 -22.37
CA LEU A 217 -12.00 14.58 -22.85
C LEU A 217 -13.38 15.01 -22.31
N PRO A 218 -14.41 15.16 -23.16
CA PRO A 218 -15.73 15.59 -22.71
C PRO A 218 -16.28 14.61 -21.66
N GLY A 219 -16.72 15.16 -20.53
CA GLY A 219 -17.02 14.45 -19.28
C GLY A 219 -18.12 13.39 -19.32
N ASP A 220 -18.74 13.12 -20.46
CA ASP A 220 -19.94 12.28 -20.59
C ASP A 220 -19.76 10.95 -21.34
N SER A 221 -18.55 10.55 -21.72
CA SER A 221 -18.38 9.45 -22.70
C SER A 221 -18.31 8.00 -22.16
N CYS A 222 -18.57 7.71 -20.88
CA CYS A 222 -18.55 6.33 -20.36
C CYS A 222 -19.95 5.69 -20.39
N SER A 223 -20.21 4.87 -21.41
CA SER A 223 -21.36 3.95 -21.46
C SER A 223 -21.00 2.61 -20.81
N GLN A 224 -21.80 2.19 -19.85
CA GLN A 224 -21.60 1.00 -19.02
C GLN A 224 -21.73 -0.29 -19.86
N LYS A 225 -20.73 -1.17 -19.81
CA LYS A 225 -21.00 -2.61 -19.88
C LYS A 225 -20.96 -3.15 -18.46
N ARG A 226 -22.10 -3.57 -17.93
CA ARG A 226 -22.10 -4.64 -16.92
C ARG A 226 -21.44 -5.83 -17.61
N VAL A 227 -20.19 -6.12 -17.26
CA VAL A 227 -19.52 -7.34 -17.72
C VAL A 227 -20.47 -8.49 -17.40
N ASN A 228 -20.84 -9.23 -18.45
CA ASN A 228 -21.81 -10.30 -18.39
C ASN A 228 -21.45 -11.23 -17.22
N ALA A 229 -22.33 -11.34 -16.23
CA ALA A 229 -22.18 -12.16 -15.02
C ALA A 229 -22.05 -13.68 -15.30
N GLN A 230 -21.88 -14.09 -16.55
CA GLN A 230 -21.83 -15.48 -16.98
C GLN A 230 -20.41 -16.05 -17.13
N LEU A 231 -19.35 -15.23 -17.18
CA LEU A 231 -17.99 -15.75 -17.38
C LEU A 231 -17.12 -15.82 -16.11
N HIS A 232 -17.60 -15.28 -14.99
CA HIS A 232 -16.86 -15.27 -13.73
C HIS A 232 -17.74 -15.84 -12.62
N SER A 233 -17.89 -17.17 -12.61
CA SER A 233 -18.67 -17.92 -11.61
C SER A 233 -17.96 -17.99 -10.25
N GLY A 234 -17.59 -16.83 -9.69
CA GLY A 234 -16.98 -16.72 -8.38
C GLY A 234 -17.28 -15.37 -7.77
N LEU A 235 -17.99 -15.37 -6.63
CA LEU A 235 -18.28 -14.22 -5.75
C LEU A 235 -17.05 -13.35 -5.43
N LEU A 236 -15.85 -13.93 -5.54
CA LEU A 236 -14.57 -13.25 -5.31
C LEU A 236 -14.18 -12.29 -6.45
N VAL A 237 -14.57 -12.57 -7.69
CA VAL A 237 -14.24 -11.69 -8.83
C VAL A 237 -15.21 -10.53 -8.98
N SER A 238 -16.39 -10.61 -8.37
CA SER A 238 -17.39 -9.53 -8.42
C SER A 238 -17.13 -8.41 -7.42
N SER A 239 -16.28 -8.59 -6.41
CA SER A 239 -15.86 -7.53 -5.48
C SER A 239 -14.47 -6.96 -5.79
N ALA A 240 -13.60 -7.76 -6.41
CA ALA A 240 -12.35 -7.30 -6.96
C ALA A 240 -12.60 -6.48 -8.22
N GLY A 241 -11.92 -5.34 -8.36
CA GLY A 241 -11.94 -4.56 -9.59
C GLY A 241 -11.52 -5.39 -10.82
N PRO A 242 -11.64 -4.82 -12.03
CA PRO A 242 -11.33 -5.54 -13.25
C PRO A 242 -9.90 -6.07 -13.29
N LEU A 243 -9.71 -7.27 -13.84
CA LEU A 243 -8.39 -7.85 -14.03
C LEU A 243 -7.64 -7.11 -15.14
N LEU A 244 -6.51 -6.48 -14.77
CA LEU A 244 -5.60 -5.80 -15.69
C LEU A 244 -4.41 -6.72 -15.99
N HIS A 245 -4.00 -6.81 -17.25
CA HIS A 245 -2.91 -7.67 -17.69
C HIS A 245 -1.87 -6.88 -18.48
N ALA A 246 -0.59 -7.13 -18.22
CA ALA A 246 0.52 -6.58 -18.97
C ALA A 246 1.65 -7.59 -19.05
N GLU A 247 2.46 -7.50 -20.11
CA GLU A 247 3.72 -8.24 -20.24
C GLU A 247 4.90 -7.35 -19.81
N VAL A 248 6.03 -7.98 -19.49
CA VAL A 248 7.24 -7.25 -19.11
C VAL A 248 7.68 -6.32 -20.26
N GLY A 249 7.77 -5.02 -19.97
CA GLY A 249 8.15 -3.98 -20.91
C GLY A 249 6.97 -3.23 -21.54
N ASP A 250 5.73 -3.68 -21.32
CA ASP A 250 4.52 -2.95 -21.71
C ASP A 250 4.36 -1.68 -20.86
N SER A 251 3.66 -0.69 -21.42
CA SER A 251 3.23 0.51 -20.69
C SER A 251 1.72 0.47 -20.52
N VAL A 252 1.25 0.64 -19.29
CA VAL A 252 -0.19 0.60 -18.98
C VAL A 252 -0.69 2.02 -18.73
N LEU A 253 -1.62 2.48 -19.58
CA LEU A 253 -2.31 3.76 -19.43
C LEU A 253 -3.70 3.53 -18.85
N ILE A 254 -3.95 4.02 -17.64
CA ILE A 254 -5.25 3.97 -16.99
C ILE A 254 -5.92 5.34 -17.10
N VAL A 255 -7.03 5.41 -17.82
CA VAL A 255 -7.94 6.57 -17.82
C VAL A 255 -8.94 6.34 -16.70
N PHE A 256 -8.75 7.05 -15.59
CA PHE A 256 -9.55 6.90 -14.38
C PHE A 256 -10.64 7.97 -14.26
N LYS A 257 -11.89 7.55 -14.01
CA LYS A 257 -13.02 8.44 -13.72
C LYS A 257 -13.55 8.19 -12.31
N ASN A 258 -13.51 9.21 -11.46
CA ASN A 258 -14.14 9.12 -10.15
C ASN A 258 -15.62 9.53 -10.23
N LYS A 259 -16.54 8.59 -9.99
CA LYS A 259 -17.99 8.83 -9.90
C LYS A 259 -18.50 8.78 -8.46
N ALA A 260 -17.64 8.49 -7.49
CA ALA A 260 -18.00 8.40 -6.08
C ALA A 260 -18.10 9.79 -5.42
N SER A 261 -18.61 9.82 -4.19
CA SER A 261 -18.84 11.07 -3.44
C SER A 261 -17.56 11.71 -2.88
N ARG A 262 -16.45 10.96 -2.84
CA ARG A 262 -15.17 11.34 -2.23
C ARG A 262 -14.03 11.27 -3.25
N PRO A 263 -12.90 11.95 -3.01
CA PRO A 263 -11.72 11.83 -3.88
C PRO A 263 -11.12 10.41 -3.77
N TYR A 264 -10.97 9.74 -4.93
CA TYR A 264 -10.28 8.46 -5.06
C TYR A 264 -9.17 8.52 -6.10
N SER A 265 -8.20 7.61 -5.97
CA SER A 265 -7.08 7.43 -6.90
C SER A 265 -6.83 5.94 -7.12
N VAL A 266 -6.09 5.62 -8.20
CA VAL A 266 -5.64 4.25 -8.50
C VAL A 266 -4.12 4.24 -8.47
N SER A 267 -3.55 3.25 -7.79
CA SER A 267 -2.12 2.95 -7.77
C SER A 267 -1.95 1.44 -7.74
N ALA A 268 -0.87 0.93 -8.31
CA ALA A 268 -0.62 -0.50 -8.38
C ALA A 268 0.71 -0.88 -7.73
N HIS A 269 0.75 -2.12 -7.26
CA HIS A 269 1.91 -2.70 -6.61
C HIS A 269 2.86 -3.31 -7.66
N GLY A 270 4.17 -3.17 -7.43
CA GLY A 270 5.21 -3.80 -8.26
C GLY A 270 5.35 -3.23 -9.68
N ILE A 271 4.84 -2.03 -9.94
CA ILE A 271 4.99 -1.32 -11.23
C ILE A 271 5.84 -0.05 -11.09
N GLU A 272 6.42 0.37 -12.21
CA GLU A 272 7.06 1.67 -12.37
C GLU A 272 5.98 2.71 -12.71
N GLU A 273 5.77 3.72 -11.84
CA GLU A 273 4.76 4.80 -12.03
C GLU A 273 5.29 6.05 -12.77
#